data_AF-A0A382QXW6-F1
#
_entry.id   AF-A0A382QXW6-F1
#
_cell.length_a   1.000
_cell.length_b   1.000
_cell.length_c   1.000
_cell.angle_alpha   90.00
_cell.angle_beta   90.00
_cell.angle_gamma   90.00
#
_symmetry.space_group_name_H-M   'P 1'
#
loop_
_entity.id
_entity.type
_entity.pdbx_description
1 polymer ?
#
loop_
_entity_poly.entity_id
_entity_poly.type
_entity_poly.pdbx_seq_one_letter_code
_entity_poly.pdbx_strand_id
1 'polypeptide(L)'
;MFLSTLNKIYKECKKPLVITLIGGEPSLWPDASYVLSQIKKIDNRSHVRIGSNGIRNYKWFNKHKDYLDGLLFSYHSSGKPVEKWVKNINNIEIPYAVSVMGDAKTWKEVTYNYNYVKENSTASGIQLKAVMPRGGSKNVTYTKQQKEIIKNSLCLLKDDIKNWPKFWGQLKYKNKYLDNFSNGHPGLNYSELLLNNKNNFKGWKCEAGINRFTFKSTGKIHGTSGCSIRNDIGNWHTGEIINFYKEPA
;
A
#
# COMPACT_ATOMS: atom_id res chain seq x y z
N MET A 1 -11.93 18.32 -9.64
CA MET A 1 -12.86 17.90 -8.56
C MET A 1 -12.17 17.10 -7.45
N PHE A 2 -11.36 16.06 -7.74
CA PHE A 2 -10.60 15.29 -6.73
C PHE A 2 -9.92 16.13 -5.63
N LEU A 3 -9.08 17.10 -6.02
CA LEU A 3 -8.34 17.96 -5.08
C LEU A 3 -9.27 18.81 -4.19
N SER A 4 -10.41 19.26 -4.73
CA SER A 4 -11.40 20.02 -3.96
C SER A 4 -12.03 19.12 -2.90
N THR A 5 -12.45 17.90 -3.27
CA THR A 5 -12.93 16.89 -2.31
C THR A 5 -11.89 16.57 -1.25
N LEU A 6 -10.63 16.37 -1.65
CA LEU A 6 -9.54 16.12 -0.72
C LEU A 6 -9.34 17.27 0.28
N ASN A 7 -9.40 18.51 -0.19
CA ASN A 7 -9.31 19.69 0.65
C ASN A 7 -10.50 19.80 1.62
N LYS A 8 -11.71 19.44 1.20
CA LYS A 8 -12.88 19.35 2.11
C LYS A 8 -12.62 18.33 3.22
N ILE A 9 -12.16 17.12 2.88
CA ILE A 9 -11.80 16.09 3.86
C ILE A 9 -10.74 16.60 4.83
N TYR A 10 -9.68 17.24 4.32
CA TYR A 10 -8.64 17.82 5.17
C TYR A 10 -9.21 18.86 6.14
N LYS A 11 -10.08 19.77 5.70
CA LYS A 11 -10.70 20.80 6.55
C LYS A 11 -11.56 20.22 7.67
N GLU A 12 -12.24 19.10 7.41
CA GLU A 12 -13.05 18.40 8.41
C GLU A 12 -12.17 17.64 9.41
N CYS A 13 -11.17 16.90 8.93
CA CYS A 13 -10.33 16.09 9.79
C CYS A 13 -9.27 16.89 10.56
N LYS A 14 -8.80 18.03 10.00
CA LYS A 14 -7.72 18.89 10.53
C LYS A 14 -6.44 18.13 10.90
N LYS A 15 -6.17 17.03 10.21
CA LYS A 15 -5.01 16.14 10.43
C LYS A 15 -4.25 15.95 9.12
N PRO A 16 -2.90 15.79 9.16
CA PRO A 16 -2.14 15.41 7.99
C PRO A 16 -2.69 14.13 7.36
N LEU A 17 -2.77 14.11 6.03
CA LEU A 17 -3.33 12.97 5.30
C LEU A 17 -2.24 11.95 4.98
N VAL A 18 -2.60 10.67 5.03
CA VAL A 18 -1.78 9.59 4.47
C VAL A 18 -2.43 9.13 3.17
N ILE A 19 -1.82 9.47 2.05
CA ILE A 19 -2.37 9.19 0.73
C ILE A 19 -1.48 8.15 0.05
N THR A 20 -2.11 7.10 -0.46
CA THR A 20 -1.43 6.10 -1.29
C THR A 20 -2.17 6.04 -2.62
N LEU A 21 -1.56 6.56 -3.68
CA LEU A 21 -2.09 6.47 -5.03
C LEU A 21 -1.84 5.04 -5.54
N ILE A 22 -2.92 4.32 -5.81
CA ILE A 22 -2.91 2.93 -6.30
C ILE A 22 -3.98 2.75 -7.37
N GLY A 23 -3.85 1.70 -8.17
CA GLY A 23 -4.77 1.40 -9.27
C GLY A 23 -4.22 1.89 -10.61
N GLY A 24 -4.46 1.12 -11.67
CA GLY A 24 -3.73 1.29 -12.93
C GLY A 24 -2.21 1.32 -12.67
N GLU A 25 -1.50 2.21 -13.37
CA GLU A 25 -0.13 2.60 -13.05
C GLU A 25 -0.10 4.12 -12.81
N PRO A 26 -0.09 4.58 -11.53
CA PRO A 26 -0.18 6.00 -11.21
C PRO A 26 0.95 6.85 -11.80
N SER A 27 2.15 6.30 -11.99
CA SER A 27 3.27 7.03 -12.61
C SER A 27 3.09 7.29 -14.12
N LEU A 28 2.08 6.68 -14.75
CA LEU A 28 1.69 6.93 -16.13
C LEU A 28 0.50 7.90 -16.25
N TRP A 29 -0.15 8.27 -15.14
CA TRP A 29 -1.26 9.23 -15.17
C TRP A 29 -0.75 10.64 -15.48
N PRO A 30 -1.24 11.33 -16.54
CA PRO A 30 -0.73 12.63 -16.94
C PRO A 30 -0.74 13.70 -15.83
N ASP A 31 -1.76 13.69 -14.97
CA ASP A 31 -1.89 14.69 -13.90
C ASP A 31 -1.17 14.31 -12.60
N ALA A 32 -0.46 13.18 -12.56
CA ALA A 32 0.17 12.69 -11.32
C ALA A 32 1.08 13.76 -10.70
N SER A 33 1.96 14.39 -11.50
CA SER A 33 2.86 15.45 -11.05
C SER A 33 2.11 16.62 -10.42
N TYR A 34 1.05 17.07 -11.07
CA TYR A 34 0.21 18.17 -10.58
C TYR A 34 -0.45 17.77 -9.25
N VAL A 35 -1.10 16.61 -9.20
CA VAL A 35 -1.81 16.15 -8.01
C VAL A 35 -0.88 15.97 -6.81
N LEU A 36 0.30 15.39 -7.00
CA LEU A 36 1.31 15.26 -5.95
C LEU A 36 1.69 16.62 -5.36
N SER A 37 1.97 17.61 -6.21
CA SER A 37 2.30 18.97 -5.77
C SER A 37 1.16 19.64 -5.00
N GLN A 38 -0.09 19.42 -5.41
CA GLN A 38 -1.26 20.03 -4.78
C GLN A 38 -1.57 19.40 -3.43
N ILE A 39 -1.35 18.09 -3.27
CA ILE A 39 -1.49 17.43 -1.96
C ILE A 39 -0.55 18.07 -0.93
N LYS A 40 0.72 18.27 -1.30
CA LYS A 40 1.71 18.92 -0.41
C LYS A 40 1.39 20.40 -0.14
N LYS A 41 0.69 21.09 -1.06
CA LYS A 41 0.19 22.45 -0.83
C LYS A 41 -0.99 22.50 0.15
N ILE A 42 -1.82 21.47 0.21
CA ILE A 42 -2.93 21.39 1.19
C ILE A 42 -2.37 21.27 2.61
N ASP A 43 -1.42 20.36 2.81
CA ASP A 43 -0.66 20.23 4.06
C ASP A 43 0.66 19.53 3.75
N ASN A 44 1.78 20.25 3.94
CA ASN A 44 3.12 19.73 3.64
C ASN A 44 3.56 18.60 4.58
N ARG A 45 2.86 18.42 5.72
CA ARG A 45 3.05 17.30 6.65
C ARG A 45 2.36 16.02 6.18
N SER A 46 1.49 16.10 5.16
CA SER A 46 0.83 14.93 4.60
C SER A 46 1.85 13.99 3.97
N HIS A 47 1.64 12.69 4.14
CA HIS A 47 2.51 11.64 3.64
C HIS A 47 1.92 11.03 2.36
N VAL A 48 2.67 11.05 1.27
CA VAL A 48 2.21 10.68 -0.06
C VAL A 48 3.06 9.53 -0.59
N ARG A 49 2.38 8.46 -0.99
CA ARG A 49 2.99 7.27 -1.57
C ARG A 49 2.36 6.90 -2.90
N ILE A 50 3.14 6.24 -3.75
CA ILE A 50 2.65 5.64 -4.99
C ILE A 50 2.87 4.13 -4.95
N GLY A 51 1.83 3.37 -5.29
CA GLY A 51 1.95 1.98 -5.70
C GLY A 51 2.28 1.91 -7.19
N SER A 52 3.36 1.22 -7.57
CA SER A 52 3.81 1.14 -8.97
C SER A 52 4.31 -0.25 -9.33
N ASN A 53 4.20 -0.64 -10.59
CA ASN A 53 4.87 -1.82 -11.15
C ASN A 53 6.33 -1.54 -11.59
N GLY A 54 6.79 -0.29 -11.49
CA GLY A 54 8.16 0.10 -11.88
C GLY A 54 8.41 0.14 -13.39
N ILE A 55 7.36 0.26 -14.22
CA ILE A 55 7.51 0.40 -15.67
C ILE A 55 8.16 1.75 -16.06
N ARG A 56 7.90 2.81 -15.28
CA ARG A 56 8.49 4.14 -15.46
C ARG A 56 9.96 4.15 -15.05
N ASN A 57 10.75 4.96 -15.75
CA ASN A 57 12.16 5.15 -15.43
C ASN A 57 12.35 5.90 -14.09
N TYR A 58 13.39 5.56 -13.33
CA TYR A 58 13.76 6.20 -12.05
C TYR A 58 13.78 7.73 -12.10
N LYS A 59 14.18 8.34 -13.23
CA LYS A 59 14.21 9.80 -13.43
C LYS A 59 12.86 10.44 -13.16
N TRP A 60 11.76 9.76 -13.50
CA TRP A 60 10.42 10.28 -13.21
C TRP A 60 10.18 10.31 -11.70
N PHE A 61 10.55 9.26 -10.96
CA PHE A 61 10.38 9.24 -9.51
C PHE A 61 11.24 10.31 -8.84
N ASN A 62 12.53 10.42 -9.20
CA ASN A 62 13.43 11.40 -8.61
C ASN A 62 13.01 12.85 -8.91
N LYS A 63 12.40 13.12 -10.08
CA LYS A 63 11.80 14.42 -10.39
C LYS A 63 10.71 14.84 -9.38
N HIS A 64 10.06 13.87 -8.71
CA HIS A 64 8.96 14.12 -7.78
C HIS A 64 9.32 13.80 -6.32
N LYS A 65 10.61 13.64 -5.99
CA LYS A 65 11.04 13.27 -4.63
C LYS A 65 10.61 14.26 -3.55
N ASP A 66 10.48 15.54 -3.89
CA ASP A 66 10.00 16.56 -2.93
C ASP A 66 8.49 16.44 -2.62
N TYR A 67 7.76 15.66 -3.42
CA TYR A 67 6.33 15.43 -3.23
C TYR A 67 6.00 13.99 -2.81
N LEU A 68 6.97 13.09 -2.80
CA LEU A 68 6.80 11.67 -2.53
C LEU A 68 7.63 11.25 -1.33
N ASP A 69 6.96 10.69 -0.34
CA ASP A 69 7.60 10.24 0.89
C ASP A 69 7.89 8.73 0.89
N GLY A 70 7.38 8.00 -0.10
CA GLY A 70 7.67 6.57 -0.25
C GLY A 70 7.05 5.93 -1.48
N LEU A 71 7.62 4.81 -1.92
CA LEU A 71 7.09 4.00 -3.02
C LEU A 71 6.79 2.57 -2.57
N LEU A 72 5.75 2.00 -3.16
CA LEU A 72 5.34 0.62 -2.95
C LEU A 72 5.38 -0.10 -4.29
N PHE A 73 6.46 -0.80 -4.56
CA PHE A 73 6.62 -1.54 -5.79
C PHE A 73 5.94 -2.92 -5.73
N SER A 74 5.21 -3.27 -6.79
CA SER A 74 4.70 -4.63 -7.01
C SER A 74 5.36 -5.22 -8.25
N TYR A 75 6.26 -6.18 -8.05
CA TYR A 75 6.92 -6.89 -9.15
C TYR A 75 6.14 -8.16 -9.49
N HIS A 76 5.81 -8.33 -10.76
CA HIS A 76 5.17 -9.52 -11.31
C HIS A 76 6.15 -10.20 -12.27
N SER A 77 6.30 -11.52 -12.18
CA SER A 77 7.21 -12.29 -13.02
C SER A 77 6.96 -12.13 -14.52
N SER A 78 5.70 -11.92 -14.93
CA SER A 78 5.34 -11.64 -16.33
C SER A 78 5.75 -10.25 -16.85
N GLY A 79 6.41 -9.44 -16.02
CA GLY A 79 6.82 -8.08 -16.34
C GLY A 79 8.18 -7.99 -17.04
N LYS A 80 8.94 -6.94 -16.70
CA LYS A 80 10.32 -6.79 -17.17
C LYS A 80 11.22 -7.81 -16.48
N PRO A 81 12.33 -8.26 -17.11
CA PRO A 81 13.34 -9.06 -16.43
C PRO A 81 13.78 -8.41 -15.11
N VAL A 82 13.86 -9.21 -14.05
CA VAL A 82 14.06 -8.73 -12.67
C VAL A 82 15.33 -7.91 -12.53
N GLU A 83 16.38 -8.26 -13.26
CA GLU A 83 17.69 -7.61 -13.24
C GLU A 83 17.60 -6.18 -13.79
N LYS A 84 16.93 -6.03 -14.94
CA LYS A 84 16.68 -4.69 -15.53
C LYS A 84 15.77 -3.86 -14.63
N TRP A 85 14.80 -4.51 -13.98
CA TRP A 85 13.87 -3.85 -13.08
C TRP A 85 14.54 -3.36 -11.80
N VAL A 86 15.33 -4.21 -11.13
CA VAL A 86 16.14 -3.87 -9.95
C VAL A 86 17.13 -2.75 -10.27
N LYS A 87 17.82 -2.84 -11.41
CA LYS A 87 18.72 -1.76 -11.86
C LYS A 87 17.99 -0.42 -11.98
N ASN A 88 16.75 -0.41 -12.47
CA ASN A 88 15.96 0.83 -12.53
C ASN A 88 15.62 1.35 -11.14
N ILE A 89 15.04 0.52 -10.26
CA ILE A 89 14.56 1.00 -8.96
C ILE A 89 15.70 1.39 -7.99
N ASN A 90 16.88 0.79 -8.09
CA ASN A 90 18.04 1.14 -7.26
C ASN A 90 18.57 2.56 -7.53
N ASN A 91 18.20 3.18 -8.65
CA ASN A 91 18.55 4.58 -8.94
C ASN A 91 17.54 5.58 -8.33
N ILE A 92 16.55 5.10 -7.57
CA ILE A 92 15.52 5.94 -6.96
C ILE A 92 15.99 6.47 -5.60
N GLU A 93 15.88 7.78 -5.41
CA GLU A 93 16.32 8.49 -4.19
C GLU A 93 15.25 8.54 -3.08
N ILE A 94 14.05 8.01 -3.36
CA ILE A 94 12.91 7.96 -2.43
C ILE A 94 12.89 6.57 -1.79
N PRO A 95 12.68 6.43 -0.47
CA PRO A 95 12.55 5.12 0.17
C PRO A 95 11.43 4.28 -0.46
N TYR A 96 11.68 2.99 -0.64
CA TYR A 96 10.71 2.10 -1.27
C TYR A 96 10.69 0.70 -0.67
N ALA A 97 9.51 0.08 -0.73
CA ALA A 97 9.33 -1.33 -0.40
C ALA A 97 8.91 -2.11 -1.64
N VAL A 98 9.26 -3.39 -1.69
CA VAL A 98 8.96 -4.28 -2.81
C VAL A 98 8.10 -5.45 -2.35
N SER A 99 7.00 -5.68 -3.06
CA SER A 99 6.22 -6.92 -3.00
C SER A 99 6.43 -7.69 -4.29
N VAL A 100 7.05 -8.87 -4.20
CA VAL A 100 7.14 -9.83 -5.31
C VAL A 100 5.87 -10.67 -5.31
N MET A 101 5.11 -10.62 -6.39
CA MET A 101 3.80 -11.25 -6.50
C MET A 101 3.98 -12.74 -6.78
N GLY A 102 3.57 -13.57 -5.80
CA GLY A 102 3.84 -15.00 -5.83
C GLY A 102 2.82 -15.76 -6.66
N ASP A 103 2.93 -15.78 -7.97
CA ASP A 103 2.12 -16.67 -8.80
C ASP A 103 2.49 -18.15 -8.51
N ALA A 104 1.50 -18.93 -8.07
CA ALA A 104 1.70 -20.34 -7.73
C ALA A 104 2.11 -21.20 -8.94
N LYS A 105 1.73 -20.79 -10.16
CA LYS A 105 2.02 -21.55 -11.39
C LYS A 105 3.45 -21.39 -11.87
N THR A 106 4.09 -20.25 -11.57
CA THR A 106 5.46 -19.93 -11.98
C THR A 106 6.39 -19.86 -10.78
N TRP A 107 6.19 -20.74 -9.79
CA TRP A 107 6.84 -20.62 -8.49
C TRP A 107 8.37 -20.60 -8.52
N LYS A 108 9.01 -21.39 -9.40
CA LYS A 108 10.48 -21.36 -9.57
C LYS A 108 10.97 -19.95 -9.94
N GLU A 109 10.30 -19.34 -10.90
CA GLU A 109 10.60 -17.97 -11.36
C GLU A 109 10.31 -16.94 -10.26
N VAL A 110 9.18 -17.06 -9.56
CA VAL A 110 8.85 -16.23 -8.40
C VAL A 110 9.95 -16.29 -7.34
N THR A 111 10.42 -17.49 -6.98
CA THR A 111 11.46 -17.65 -5.97
C THR A 111 12.80 -17.07 -6.43
N TYR A 112 13.16 -17.28 -7.70
CA TYR A 112 14.33 -16.65 -8.31
C TYR A 112 14.24 -15.12 -8.22
N ASN A 113 13.14 -14.55 -8.70
CA ASN A 113 12.90 -13.10 -8.71
C ASN A 113 12.93 -12.51 -7.29
N TYR A 114 12.31 -13.18 -6.31
CA TYR A 114 12.34 -12.73 -4.92
C TYR A 114 13.74 -12.74 -4.32
N ASN A 115 14.50 -13.83 -4.51
CA ASN A 115 15.87 -13.90 -4.02
C ASN A 115 16.74 -12.84 -4.70
N TYR A 116 16.60 -12.67 -6.01
CA TYR A 116 17.33 -11.64 -6.75
C TYR A 116 17.02 -10.23 -6.22
N VAL A 117 15.74 -9.88 -6.03
CA VAL A 117 15.35 -8.58 -5.43
C VAL A 117 15.91 -8.44 -4.02
N LYS A 118 15.84 -9.49 -3.21
CA LYS A 118 16.35 -9.51 -1.83
C LYS A 118 17.84 -9.24 -1.74
N GLU A 119 18.62 -9.81 -2.66
CA GLU A 119 20.09 -9.72 -2.66
C GLU A 119 20.60 -8.47 -3.37
N ASN A 120 19.87 -7.95 -4.36
CA ASN A 120 20.39 -6.93 -5.27
C ASN A 120 19.67 -5.58 -5.19
N SER A 121 18.58 -5.45 -4.44
CA SER A 121 17.86 -4.17 -4.32
C SER A 121 18.21 -3.41 -3.05
N THR A 122 18.14 -2.08 -3.14
CA THR A 122 18.26 -1.18 -1.96
C THR A 122 16.89 -0.92 -1.30
N ALA A 123 15.94 -1.86 -1.42
CA ALA A 123 14.60 -1.69 -0.89
C ALA A 123 14.59 -1.77 0.64
N SER A 124 13.95 -0.81 1.30
CA SER A 124 13.85 -0.78 2.77
C SER A 124 13.04 -1.97 3.34
N GLY A 125 12.21 -2.61 2.52
CA GLY A 125 11.50 -3.83 2.89
C GLY A 125 11.06 -4.65 1.67
N ILE A 126 11.16 -5.97 1.77
CA ILE A 126 10.91 -6.92 0.67
C ILE A 126 10.04 -8.05 1.19
N GLN A 127 9.04 -8.46 0.42
CA GLN A 127 8.17 -9.59 0.77
C GLN A 127 7.68 -10.34 -0.47
N LEU A 128 7.40 -11.63 -0.31
CA LEU A 128 6.55 -12.38 -1.23
C LEU A 128 5.09 -12.18 -0.81
N LYS A 129 4.25 -11.79 -1.78
CA LYS A 129 2.83 -11.58 -1.55
C LYS A 129 2.00 -12.60 -2.30
N ALA A 130 1.14 -13.30 -1.57
CA ALA A 130 0.15 -14.18 -2.16
C ALA A 130 -0.80 -13.39 -3.09
N VAL A 131 -1.08 -13.95 -4.26
CA VAL A 131 -2.03 -13.39 -5.22
C VAL A 131 -3.43 -13.71 -4.71
N MET A 132 -4.18 -12.65 -4.43
CA MET A 132 -5.59 -12.77 -4.06
C MET A 132 -6.44 -12.66 -5.33
N PRO A 133 -7.43 -13.54 -5.55
CA PRO A 133 -8.36 -13.39 -6.67
C PRO A 133 -9.13 -12.08 -6.53
N ARG A 134 -9.28 -11.35 -7.65
CA ARG A 134 -10.24 -10.25 -7.76
C ARG A 134 -11.53 -10.78 -8.39
N GLY A 135 -12.68 -10.41 -7.81
CA GLY A 135 -13.98 -10.55 -8.45
C GLY A 135 -14.47 -11.98 -8.74
N GLY A 136 -14.27 -12.93 -7.83
CA GLY A 136 -14.83 -14.29 -7.97
C GLY A 136 -14.01 -15.25 -8.85
N SER A 137 -12.79 -14.88 -9.25
CA SER A 137 -11.83 -15.82 -9.83
C SER A 137 -11.48 -16.94 -8.83
N LYS A 138 -11.25 -18.16 -9.33
CA LYS A 138 -10.85 -19.31 -8.49
C LYS A 138 -9.66 -18.92 -7.62
N ASN A 139 -9.75 -19.26 -6.33
CA ASN A 139 -8.66 -19.06 -5.38
C ASN A 139 -7.35 -19.66 -5.95
N VAL A 140 -6.28 -18.88 -5.88
CA VAL A 140 -4.94 -19.40 -6.18
C VAL A 140 -4.58 -20.38 -5.06
N THR A 141 -4.40 -21.64 -5.41
CA THR A 141 -4.05 -22.68 -4.45
C THR A 141 -2.54 -22.76 -4.33
N TYR A 142 -2.03 -22.52 -3.13
CA TYR A 142 -0.62 -22.68 -2.78
C TYR A 142 -0.39 -24.01 -2.06
N THR A 143 0.73 -24.68 -2.36
CA THR A 143 1.19 -25.85 -1.59
C THR A 143 1.60 -25.44 -0.17
N LYS A 144 1.68 -26.40 0.75
CA LYS A 144 2.15 -26.14 2.14
C LYS A 144 3.52 -25.46 2.15
N GLN A 145 4.45 -25.93 1.30
CA GLN A 145 5.79 -25.35 1.18
C GLN A 145 5.74 -23.91 0.67
N GLN A 146 4.92 -23.62 -0.35
CA GLN A 146 4.76 -22.26 -0.87
C GLN A 146 4.20 -21.31 0.19
N LYS A 147 3.20 -21.76 0.95
CA LYS A 147 2.62 -20.97 2.06
C LYS A 147 3.66 -20.63 3.12
N GLU A 148 4.51 -21.57 3.50
CA GLU A 148 5.56 -21.36 4.50
C GLU A 148 6.61 -20.35 4.02
N ILE A 149 7.02 -20.45 2.74
CA ILE A 149 7.93 -19.48 2.13
C ILE A 149 7.29 -18.09 2.12
N ILE A 150 6.03 -17.95 1.72
CA ILE A 150 5.32 -16.66 1.71
C ILE A 150 5.26 -16.08 3.14
N LYS A 151 4.90 -16.90 4.13
CA LYS A 151 4.79 -16.50 5.53
C LYS A 151 6.11 -15.92 6.06
N ASN A 152 7.23 -16.54 5.73
CA ASN A 152 8.56 -16.17 6.25
C ASN A 152 9.36 -15.27 5.30
N SER A 153 8.72 -14.71 4.26
CA SER A 153 9.39 -13.92 3.23
C SER A 153 9.64 -12.46 3.59
N LEU A 154 9.10 -11.96 4.71
CA LEU A 154 9.30 -10.56 5.07
C LEU A 154 10.77 -10.34 5.46
N CYS A 155 11.46 -9.53 4.68
CA CYS A 155 12.81 -9.07 4.95
C CYS A 155 12.79 -7.55 5.11
N LEU A 156 13.18 -7.07 6.29
CA LEU A 156 13.37 -5.65 6.58
C LEU A 156 14.87 -5.38 6.63
N LEU A 157 15.37 -4.44 5.83
CA LEU A 157 16.77 -4.05 5.88
C LEU A 157 16.99 -3.16 7.12
N LYS A 158 17.82 -3.65 8.05
CA LYS A 158 17.92 -3.16 9.44
C LYS A 158 18.36 -1.69 9.57
N ASP A 159 19.12 -1.18 8.61
CA ASP A 159 19.68 0.18 8.67
C ASP A 159 18.66 1.27 8.28
N ASP A 160 17.63 0.89 7.51
CA ASP A 160 16.58 1.81 7.09
C ASP A 160 15.45 1.95 8.10
N ILE A 161 15.34 1.09 9.13
CA ILE A 161 14.30 1.21 10.16
C ILE A 161 14.41 2.56 10.91
N LYS A 162 15.63 3.11 11.03
CA LYS A 162 15.87 4.44 11.64
C LYS A 162 15.43 5.61 10.75
N ASN A 163 15.44 5.43 9.42
CA ASN A 163 15.11 6.45 8.41
C ASN A 163 13.73 6.23 7.77
N TRP A 164 13.12 5.06 7.99
CA TRP A 164 11.74 4.77 7.63
C TRP A 164 10.88 5.89 8.22
N PRO A 165 9.94 6.48 7.47
CA PRO A 165 9.15 7.60 7.95
C PRO A 165 8.67 7.30 9.36
N LYS A 166 9.18 8.08 10.33
CA LYS A 166 8.89 7.98 11.77
C LYS A 166 7.39 7.98 12.07
N PHE A 167 6.54 8.20 11.06
CA PHE A 167 5.11 8.01 11.06
C PHE A 167 4.64 6.66 11.64
N TRP A 168 5.26 5.51 11.30
CA TRP A 168 4.83 4.23 11.92
C TRP A 168 5.23 4.13 13.40
N GLY A 169 6.35 4.74 13.81
CA GLY A 169 6.76 4.81 15.23
C GLY A 169 6.12 5.94 16.04
N GLN A 170 5.48 6.92 15.38
CA GLN A 170 4.82 8.09 16.00
C GLN A 170 3.30 8.03 15.96
N LEU A 171 2.74 7.05 15.27
CA LEU A 171 1.40 6.58 15.59
C LEU A 171 1.46 5.88 16.96
N LYS A 172 1.56 6.69 18.04
CA LYS A 172 1.16 6.28 19.39
C LYS A 172 -0.34 6.02 19.36
N TYR A 173 -0.77 4.99 18.65
CA TYR A 173 -2.09 4.44 18.83
C TYR A 173 -2.13 3.89 20.24
N LYS A 174 -2.90 4.55 21.11
CA LYS A 174 -3.40 3.95 22.36
C LYS A 174 -4.32 2.74 22.10
N ASN A 175 -4.45 2.28 20.85
CA ASN A 175 -5.27 1.13 20.48
C ASN A 175 -4.43 -0.14 20.52
N LYS A 176 -4.78 -0.98 21.49
CA LYS A 176 -4.14 -2.25 21.89
C LYS A 176 -4.09 -3.37 20.82
N TYR A 177 -4.42 -3.13 19.55
CA TYR A 177 -4.58 -4.24 18.62
C TYR A 177 -3.98 -4.00 17.25
N LEU A 178 -3.13 -4.96 16.87
CA LEU A 178 -2.42 -5.14 15.60
C LEU A 178 -1.36 -4.08 15.29
N ASP A 179 -0.42 -3.90 16.22
CA ASP A 179 0.89 -3.36 15.86
C ASP A 179 1.98 -4.37 16.19
N ASN A 180 2.84 -4.65 15.21
CA ASN A 180 3.97 -5.59 15.34
C ASN A 180 5.10 -5.03 16.21
N PHE A 181 4.94 -3.83 16.79
CA PHE A 181 6.04 -3.14 17.46
C PHE A 181 5.70 -2.49 18.80
N SER A 182 4.50 -2.69 19.35
CA SER A 182 4.18 -2.21 20.69
C SER A 182 3.46 -3.30 21.49
N ASN A 183 4.13 -3.76 22.56
CA ASN A 183 3.56 -4.47 23.72
C ASN A 183 3.61 -6.00 23.74
N GLY A 184 4.67 -6.64 23.22
CA GLY A 184 5.00 -8.03 23.60
C GLY A 184 3.98 -9.10 23.21
N HIS A 185 2.96 -8.78 22.42
CA HIS A 185 2.10 -9.76 21.79
C HIS A 185 2.85 -10.34 20.57
N PRO A 186 2.87 -11.68 20.37
CA PRO A 186 3.43 -12.26 19.17
C PRO A 186 2.68 -11.67 17.98
N GLY A 187 3.39 -10.86 17.18
CA GLY A 187 2.84 -10.15 16.05
C GLY A 187 2.08 -11.10 15.12
N LEU A 188 0.82 -10.79 14.82
CA LEU A 188 0.05 -11.60 13.87
C LEU A 188 0.61 -11.38 12.47
N ASN A 189 1.13 -12.45 11.86
CA ASN A 189 1.58 -12.43 10.48
C ASN A 189 0.36 -12.29 9.55
N TYR A 190 0.22 -11.14 8.88
CA TYR A 190 -0.90 -10.90 7.96
C TYR A 190 -1.00 -11.95 6.85
N SER A 191 0.14 -12.41 6.30
CA SER A 191 0.16 -13.47 5.30
C SER A 191 -0.40 -14.77 5.86
N GLU A 192 -0.15 -15.08 7.13
CA GLU A 192 -0.77 -16.23 7.81
C GLU A 192 -2.30 -16.09 7.91
N LEU A 193 -2.78 -14.91 8.31
CA LEU A 193 -4.22 -14.65 8.42
C LEU A 193 -4.92 -14.84 7.08
N LEU A 194 -4.33 -14.33 6.00
CA LEU A 194 -4.86 -14.49 4.64
C LEU A 194 -4.81 -15.94 4.14
N LEU A 195 -3.64 -16.58 4.20
CA LEU A 195 -3.43 -17.92 3.61
C LEU A 195 -4.26 -19.02 4.29
N ASN A 196 -4.72 -18.75 5.51
CA ASN A 196 -5.56 -19.63 6.31
C ASN A 196 -7.01 -19.14 6.44
N ASN A 197 -7.43 -18.11 5.70
CA ASN A 197 -8.78 -17.52 5.76
C ASN A 197 -9.24 -17.15 7.18
N LYS A 198 -8.30 -16.78 8.06
CA LYS A 198 -8.56 -16.37 9.46
C LYS A 198 -9.02 -14.91 9.56
N ASN A 199 -9.19 -14.22 8.44
CA ASN A 199 -9.66 -12.83 8.36
C ASN A 199 -11.20 -12.70 8.25
N ASN A 200 -11.96 -13.76 8.57
CA ASN A 200 -13.43 -13.79 8.58
C ASN A 200 -13.97 -13.64 10.00
N PHE A 201 -13.84 -12.45 10.59
CA PHE A 201 -14.27 -12.18 11.95
C PHE A 201 -15.81 -12.17 12.07
N LYS A 202 -16.37 -12.94 13.00
CA LYS A 202 -17.81 -13.00 13.29
C LYS A 202 -18.13 -12.26 14.59
N GLY A 203 -19.19 -11.44 14.60
CA GLY A 203 -19.61 -10.67 15.78
C GLY A 203 -18.79 -9.41 16.07
N TRP A 204 -17.79 -9.10 15.24
CA TRP A 204 -16.96 -7.90 15.39
C TRP A 204 -17.60 -6.71 14.69
N LYS A 205 -17.62 -5.55 15.38
CA LYS A 205 -17.99 -4.28 14.75
C LYS A 205 -16.81 -3.76 13.93
N CYS A 206 -17.00 -3.61 12.62
CA CYS A 206 -15.95 -3.11 11.73
C CYS A 206 -15.83 -1.59 11.81
N GLU A 207 -14.75 -1.11 12.40
CA GLU A 207 -14.39 0.32 12.44
C GLU A 207 -13.45 0.74 11.30
N ALA A 208 -13.08 -0.20 10.43
CA ALA A 208 -12.41 0.15 9.18
C ALA A 208 -13.31 1.13 8.43
N GLY A 209 -12.77 2.31 8.15
CA GLY A 209 -13.44 3.36 7.40
C GLY A 209 -13.92 4.58 8.14
N ILE A 210 -13.59 4.66 9.42
CA ILE A 210 -13.64 5.91 10.17
C ILE A 210 -12.52 6.86 9.69
N ASN A 211 -11.29 6.36 9.65
CA ASN A 211 -10.09 7.15 9.34
C ASN A 211 -9.40 6.75 8.01
N ARG A 212 -10.05 5.95 7.17
CA ARG A 212 -9.52 5.50 5.87
C ARG A 212 -10.60 5.62 4.82
N PHE A 213 -10.27 6.15 3.66
CA PHE A 213 -11.21 6.26 2.54
C PHE A 213 -10.56 5.75 1.26
N THR A 214 -11.39 5.19 0.37
CA THR A 214 -10.97 4.76 -0.97
C THR A 214 -11.72 5.56 -2.01
N PHE A 215 -10.98 6.24 -2.88
CA PHE A 215 -11.51 6.92 -4.06
C PHE A 215 -11.54 5.92 -5.20
N LYS A 216 -12.75 5.55 -5.65
CA LYS A 216 -12.93 4.60 -6.76
C LYS A 216 -12.92 5.37 -8.09
N SER A 217 -12.49 4.71 -9.16
CA SER A 217 -12.53 5.27 -10.53
C SER A 217 -13.95 5.63 -11.00
N THR A 218 -14.98 5.05 -10.38
CA THR A 218 -16.40 5.37 -10.64
C THR A 218 -16.85 6.70 -10.05
N GLY A 219 -15.96 7.46 -9.38
CA GLY A 219 -16.33 8.68 -8.65
C GLY A 219 -16.71 8.42 -7.20
N LYS A 220 -17.07 7.19 -6.83
CA LYS A 220 -17.52 6.85 -5.47
C LYS A 220 -16.37 6.98 -4.45
N ILE A 221 -16.68 7.57 -3.30
CA ILE A 221 -15.81 7.59 -2.11
C ILE A 221 -16.35 6.52 -1.16
N HIS A 222 -15.51 5.56 -0.82
CA HIS A 222 -15.91 4.42 -0.01
C HIS A 222 -15.18 4.37 1.32
N GLY A 223 -15.86 3.92 2.37
CA GLY A 223 -15.27 3.83 3.71
C GLY A 223 -14.09 2.87 3.83
N THR A 224 -13.83 1.93 2.93
CA THR A 224 -12.66 1.03 3.12
C THR A 224 -12.00 0.65 1.80
N SER A 225 -10.83 0.02 1.87
CA SER A 225 -10.22 -0.62 0.70
C SER A 225 -10.73 -2.06 0.57
N GLY A 226 -11.61 -2.31 -0.39
CA GLY A 226 -11.97 -3.67 -0.84
C GLY A 226 -12.96 -4.46 0.04
N CYS A 227 -13.52 -3.85 1.09
CA CYS A 227 -14.53 -4.50 1.93
C CYS A 227 -15.90 -3.84 1.73
N SER A 228 -16.92 -4.60 1.34
CA SER A 228 -18.27 -4.11 1.05
C SER A 228 -19.14 -3.87 2.29
N ILE A 229 -18.55 -3.87 3.50
CA ILE A 229 -19.31 -3.75 4.76
C ILE A 229 -19.89 -2.34 4.95
N ARG A 230 -19.29 -1.30 4.35
CA ARG A 230 -19.75 0.08 4.50
C ARG A 230 -20.36 0.60 3.21
N ASN A 231 -21.26 1.59 3.33
CA ASN A 231 -21.81 2.29 2.18
C ASN A 231 -20.80 3.28 1.60
N ASP A 232 -21.05 3.72 0.37
CA ASP A 232 -20.33 4.86 -0.19
C ASP A 232 -20.71 6.13 0.60
N ILE A 233 -19.72 6.97 0.88
CA ILE A 233 -19.84 8.17 1.71
C ILE A 233 -19.85 9.47 0.89
N GLY A 234 -19.84 9.37 -0.43
CA GLY A 234 -19.84 10.52 -1.31
C GLY A 234 -19.35 10.20 -2.72
N ASN A 235 -19.18 11.24 -3.52
CA ASN A 235 -18.72 11.15 -4.90
C ASN A 235 -17.74 12.30 -5.22
N TRP A 236 -16.50 11.95 -5.58
CA TRP A 236 -15.44 12.92 -5.86
C TRP A 236 -15.50 13.52 -7.28
N HIS A 237 -16.31 12.96 -8.18
CA HIS A 237 -16.63 13.61 -9.45
C HIS A 237 -17.58 14.80 -9.24
N THR A 238 -18.56 14.67 -8.34
CA THR A 238 -19.53 15.73 -8.02
C THR A 238 -19.09 16.62 -6.86
N GLY A 239 -18.12 16.18 -6.06
CA GLY A 239 -17.65 16.90 -4.88
C GLY A 239 -18.55 16.74 -3.66
N GLU A 240 -19.50 15.81 -3.73
CA GLU A 240 -20.45 15.45 -2.68
C GLU A 240 -19.78 14.57 -1.61
N ILE A 241 -20.03 14.89 -0.34
CA ILE A 241 -19.65 14.08 0.81
C ILE A 241 -20.89 13.99 1.70
N ILE A 242 -21.42 12.77 1.85
CA ILE A 242 -22.70 12.49 2.51
C ILE A 242 -22.51 12.38 4.02
N ASN A 243 -21.51 11.60 4.47
CA ASN A 243 -21.26 11.39 5.89
C ASN A 243 -19.80 11.07 6.17
N PHE A 244 -19.16 11.88 7.02
CA PHE A 244 -17.94 11.47 7.70
C PHE A 244 -18.33 10.60 8.89
N TYR A 245 -17.86 9.36 8.92
CA TYR A 245 -18.02 8.53 10.10
C TYR A 245 -17.25 9.16 11.24
N LYS A 246 -17.95 9.78 12.19
CA LYS A 246 -17.36 10.26 13.43
C LYS A 246 -16.96 9.05 14.29
N GLU A 247 -15.84 9.15 14.99
CA GLU A 247 -15.47 8.17 16.01
C GLU A 247 -16.65 8.04 17.01
N PRO A 248 -17.03 6.82 17.43
CA PRO A 248 -17.92 6.68 18.57
C PRO A 248 -17.26 7.41 19.75
N ALA A 249 -18.05 8.25 20.44
CA ALA A 249 -17.63 8.90 21.68
C ALA A 249 -17.29 7.87 22.77
#